data_AF-A0A674NZE2-F1
#
_entry.id   AF-A0A674NZE2-F1
#
_cell.length_a   1.000
_cell.length_b   1.000
_cell.length_c   1.000
_cell.angle_alpha   90.00
_cell.angle_beta   90.00
_cell.angle_gamma   90.00
#
_symmetry.space_group_name_H-M   'P 1'
#
loop_
_entity.id
_entity.type
_entity.pdbx_description
1 polymer ?
#
loop_
_entity_poly.entity_id
_entity_poly.type
_entity_poly.pdbx_seq_one_letter_code
_entity_poly.pdbx_strand_id
1 'polypeptide(L)'
;MDEDRAESTVPSWVSLKSDWSKGGMIDFRIVLMIYYRWKSLVHLCSGGDLQEVIEGHKISLKRRCEHVTEGTHEAGSGTLLNKIYTELYITEGQSEEVDTQHEVRQLERTSKKNIQDTPIKLVLTNGVAGVGKTFSVQKFSLDWAEGLENQDISLVLPLSCRELNLIRDEQHSLLSLLHVFHPTLQKIRAEDLKTVWKLLFIFDGLDESRFSLDFNKHQVISDVTQVSSVEVLLVNLIQGNLLPSALIWITSRPAAAYQIPPSCIDRITEVRGFTDSQKEEYFRRRFSDEDLSKRIISHIKASRSLHIMCLIPVFCWITAIVLEDMMTRDQRGELPQTLTDLYSHFLRVQIKRKKQKYGGKQRPGKLTEDDKDLLLKLGRLAFEHLEKGNIMFYSEDLERCGLDVSEVSVYSGVCTEIFKRESVIFQKSVYCFVHLSVQEFLAAVYMFHCYTRKDTAVINQFLKYSEPVTSLDDFLRRALMKSLKSENGHLDLFVRFLHGLSLESNQRILGGLLDQTENHPETIQKVLYNLKEENKTLMSSIGSLN
;
A
#
# COMPACT_ATOMS: atom_id res chain seq x y z
N MET A 1 34.30 -20.02 38.10
CA MET A 1 35.23 -20.60 37.13
C MET A 1 34.74 -20.09 35.79
N ASP A 2 35.22 -18.88 35.51
CA ASP A 2 34.90 -18.07 34.35
C ASP A 2 35.55 -18.67 33.10
N GLU A 3 34.87 -18.61 31.98
CA GLU A 3 35.51 -18.54 30.66
C GLU A 3 34.54 -17.89 29.64
N ASP A 4 34.79 -16.59 29.47
CA ASP A 4 34.88 -15.82 28.22
C ASP A 4 33.68 -15.71 27.28
N ARG A 5 32.88 -14.70 27.60
CA ARG A 5 32.03 -13.93 26.70
C ARG A 5 32.92 -13.04 25.82
N ALA A 6 33.03 -13.33 24.53
CA ALA A 6 33.62 -12.39 23.58
C ALA A 6 32.65 -11.21 23.35
N GLU A 7 32.97 -10.06 23.95
CA GLU A 7 32.36 -8.78 23.62
C GLU A 7 32.85 -8.31 22.23
N SER A 8 31.90 -8.03 21.33
CA SER A 8 32.15 -7.27 20.11
C SER A 8 31.48 -5.90 20.24
N THR A 9 32.31 -4.87 20.25
CA THR A 9 32.01 -3.45 20.45
C THR A 9 31.93 -2.70 19.11
N VAL A 10 30.79 -2.76 18.39
CA VAL A 10 30.39 -1.72 17.39
C VAL A 10 28.85 -1.73 17.21
N PRO A 11 28.14 -0.58 17.17
CA PRO A 11 26.70 -0.54 17.00
C PRO A 11 26.32 -0.83 15.54
N SER A 12 25.59 -1.93 15.31
CA SER A 12 24.80 -2.08 14.09
C SER A 12 23.54 -1.22 14.22
N TRP A 13 23.22 -0.41 13.21
CA TRP A 13 21.95 0.35 13.09
C TRP A 13 20.72 -0.53 12.83
N VAL A 14 20.67 -1.69 13.50
CA VAL A 14 19.50 -2.54 13.72
C VAL A 14 19.67 -3.14 15.13
N SER A 15 19.69 -2.29 16.16
CA SER A 15 19.61 -2.75 17.55
C SER A 15 18.15 -2.82 17.98
N LEU A 16 17.43 -3.85 17.51
CA LEU A 16 16.24 -4.35 18.20
C LEU A 16 16.72 -5.32 19.29
N LYS A 17 17.28 -4.74 20.37
CA LYS A 17 17.46 -5.49 21.62
C LYS A 17 16.07 -5.75 22.17
N SER A 18 15.81 -7.03 22.40
CA SER A 18 14.68 -7.56 23.13
C SER A 18 14.52 -6.85 24.47
N ASP A 19 13.33 -6.33 24.71
CA ASP A 19 12.67 -6.45 26.01
C ASP A 19 11.18 -6.64 25.75
N TRP A 20 10.71 -7.85 26.04
CA TRP A 20 9.29 -8.16 26.14
C TRP A 20 8.71 -7.39 27.34
N SER A 21 8.42 -6.11 27.16
CA SER A 21 7.56 -5.40 28.10
C SER A 21 6.13 -5.83 27.83
N LYS A 22 5.59 -6.63 28.75
CA LYS A 22 4.19 -7.04 28.81
C LYS A 22 3.27 -5.82 28.84
N GLY A 23 2.95 -5.28 27.67
CA GLY A 23 1.79 -4.42 27.45
C GLY A 23 0.58 -5.31 27.24
N GLY A 24 -0.47 -5.11 28.03
CA GLY A 24 -1.68 -5.94 28.00
C GLY A 24 -2.28 -6.06 26.60
N MET A 25 -2.87 -7.22 26.34
CA MET A 25 -3.65 -7.52 25.14
C MET A 25 -4.72 -6.44 24.95
N ILE A 26 -4.58 -5.63 23.90
CA ILE A 26 -5.65 -4.76 23.43
C ILE A 26 -6.47 -5.57 22.43
N ASP A 27 -7.53 -6.17 22.95
CA ASP A 27 -8.64 -6.73 22.19
C ASP A 27 -9.32 -5.59 21.39
N PHE A 28 -9.90 -5.90 20.22
CA PHE A 28 -10.45 -4.91 19.28
C PHE A 28 -11.58 -4.05 19.83
N ARG A 29 -11.98 -4.29 21.09
CA ARG A 29 -12.74 -3.38 21.92
C ARG A 29 -12.14 -1.97 22.13
N ILE A 30 -10.94 -1.67 21.63
CA ILE A 30 -10.34 -0.33 21.78
C ILE A 30 -10.46 0.56 20.53
N VAL A 31 -10.65 0.01 19.32
CA VAL A 31 -11.37 0.79 18.28
C VAL A 31 -12.83 1.00 18.74
N LEU A 32 -13.36 0.11 19.60
CA LEU A 32 -14.58 0.37 20.39
C LEU A 32 -14.41 1.41 21.54
N MET A 33 -13.28 2.10 21.72
CA MET A 33 -13.24 3.36 22.50
C MET A 33 -13.52 4.61 21.64
N ILE A 34 -13.83 4.42 20.36
CA ILE A 34 -14.71 5.32 19.61
C ILE A 34 -16.20 5.00 19.94
N TYR A 35 -16.49 3.86 20.58
CA TYR A 35 -17.81 3.23 20.62
C TYR A 35 -18.54 3.32 21.98
N TYR A 36 -17.92 3.83 23.06
CA TYR A 36 -18.53 3.84 24.41
C TYR A 36 -18.75 5.21 25.07
N ARG A 37 -18.98 6.29 24.31
CA ARG A 37 -19.53 7.54 24.90
C ARG A 37 -20.57 8.28 24.07
N TRP A 38 -21.11 7.65 23.02
CA TRP A 38 -22.14 8.27 22.18
C TRP A 38 -23.49 7.60 22.38
N LYS A 39 -24.07 7.85 23.55
CA LYS A 39 -25.46 7.48 23.85
C LYS A 39 -26.22 8.72 24.29
N SER A 40 -26.91 9.36 23.34
CA SER A 40 -28.28 9.84 23.52
C SER A 40 -28.84 10.52 22.27
N LEU A 41 -30.08 10.10 21.96
CA LEU A 41 -31.15 10.78 21.22
C LEU A 41 -30.86 11.17 19.76
N VAL A 42 -31.52 10.50 18.81
CA VAL A 42 -32.78 10.98 18.21
C VAL A 42 -33.51 9.79 17.56
N HIS A 43 -34.75 9.56 18.00
CA HIS A 43 -35.78 8.89 17.22
C HIS A 43 -36.56 10.01 16.53
N LEU A 44 -36.69 10.01 15.20
CA LEU A 44 -37.94 10.32 14.50
C LEU A 44 -37.79 10.29 12.97
N CYS A 45 -38.79 9.63 12.36
CA CYS A 45 -39.39 9.89 11.05
C CYS A 45 -38.49 9.99 9.82
N SER A 46 -38.45 8.90 9.04
CA SER A 46 -38.15 8.95 7.62
C SER A 46 -39.35 8.39 6.86
N GLY A 47 -39.91 9.15 5.93
CA GLY A 47 -40.88 8.64 4.96
C GLY A 47 -40.27 7.49 4.15
N GLY A 48 -41.12 6.61 3.60
CA GLY A 48 -40.71 5.38 2.91
C GLY A 48 -39.62 5.58 1.84
N ASP A 49 -39.65 6.71 1.14
CA ASP A 49 -38.73 7.02 0.03
C ASP A 49 -37.27 7.18 0.47
N LEU A 50 -36.99 7.75 1.64
CA LEU A 50 -35.62 8.00 2.09
C LEU A 50 -34.98 6.73 2.69
N GLN A 51 -35.80 5.83 3.23
CA GLN A 51 -35.35 4.52 3.66
C GLN A 51 -34.97 3.62 2.47
N GLU A 52 -35.72 3.71 1.36
CA GLU A 52 -35.37 3.04 0.09
C GLU A 52 -33.99 3.49 -0.43
N VAL A 53 -33.68 4.79 -0.32
CA VAL A 53 -32.38 5.35 -0.74
C VAL A 53 -31.22 4.81 0.11
N ILE A 54 -31.40 4.78 1.44
CA ILE A 54 -30.38 4.24 2.35
C ILE A 54 -30.13 2.76 2.06
N GLU A 55 -31.18 1.98 1.86
CA GLU A 55 -31.05 0.55 1.54
C GLU A 55 -30.38 0.33 0.18
N GLY A 56 -30.73 1.14 -0.83
CA GLY A 56 -30.04 1.14 -2.12
C GLY A 56 -28.55 1.44 -1.98
N HIS A 57 -28.19 2.40 -1.12
CA HIS A 57 -26.78 2.73 -0.83
C HIS A 57 -26.05 1.60 -0.11
N LYS A 58 -26.68 0.96 0.88
CA LYS A 58 -26.14 -0.23 1.55
C LYS A 58 -25.87 -1.36 0.55
N ILE A 59 -26.82 -1.67 -0.34
CA ILE A 59 -26.65 -2.68 -1.39
C ILE A 59 -25.48 -2.32 -2.31
N SER A 60 -25.35 -1.05 -2.71
CA SER A 60 -24.25 -0.58 -3.55
C SER A 60 -22.89 -0.72 -2.86
N LEU A 61 -22.78 -0.29 -1.60
CA LEU A 61 -21.55 -0.43 -0.82
C LEU A 61 -21.19 -1.89 -0.56
N LYS A 62 -22.18 -2.74 -0.24
CA LYS A 62 -21.97 -4.18 -0.12
C LYS A 62 -21.35 -4.74 -1.40
N ARG A 63 -21.95 -4.50 -2.57
CA ARG A 63 -21.38 -4.96 -3.85
C ARG A 63 -19.96 -4.46 -4.09
N ARG A 64 -19.66 -3.21 -3.71
CA ARG A 64 -18.32 -2.59 -3.87
C ARG A 64 -17.27 -3.15 -2.92
N CYS A 65 -17.64 -3.57 -1.72
CA CYS A 65 -16.71 -3.95 -0.65
C CYS A 65 -16.71 -5.46 -0.31
N GLU A 66 -17.69 -6.23 -0.77
CA GLU A 66 -17.84 -7.66 -0.47
C GLU A 66 -16.77 -8.53 -1.13
N HIS A 67 -16.19 -8.06 -2.24
CA HIS A 67 -15.22 -8.82 -3.03
C HIS A 67 -13.87 -8.12 -3.08
N VAL A 68 -12.80 -8.90 -2.94
CA VAL A 68 -11.43 -8.45 -3.21
C VAL A 68 -10.81 -9.23 -4.36
N THR A 69 -9.94 -8.56 -5.11
CA THR A 69 -9.21 -9.16 -6.21
C THR A 69 -8.09 -10.05 -5.67
N GLU A 70 -8.42 -11.31 -5.37
CA GLU A 70 -7.46 -12.40 -5.14
C GLU A 70 -7.79 -13.58 -6.06
N GLY A 71 -6.81 -14.09 -6.80
CA GLY A 71 -6.93 -15.33 -7.57
C GLY A 71 -7.25 -15.19 -9.08
N THR A 72 -7.38 -16.35 -9.73
CA THR A 72 -7.41 -16.56 -11.19
C THR A 72 -8.79 -16.80 -11.80
N HIS A 73 -9.85 -16.80 -10.99
CA HIS A 73 -11.20 -17.21 -11.41
C HIS A 73 -11.83 -16.26 -12.46
N GLU A 74 -12.48 -16.88 -13.45
CA GLU A 74 -13.00 -16.28 -14.68
C GLU A 74 -14.38 -15.59 -14.54
N ALA A 75 -15.04 -15.74 -13.41
CA ALA A 75 -16.28 -15.03 -13.12
C ALA A 75 -15.92 -13.82 -12.24
N GLY A 76 -16.42 -12.64 -12.57
CA GLY A 76 -16.20 -11.39 -11.82
C GLY A 76 -16.63 -11.37 -10.35
N SER A 77 -16.76 -12.51 -9.67
CA SER A 77 -16.79 -12.62 -8.21
C SER A 77 -15.37 -12.76 -7.70
N GLY A 78 -14.80 -11.70 -7.12
CA GLY A 78 -13.55 -11.78 -6.36
C GLY A 78 -13.67 -12.77 -5.18
N THR A 79 -12.63 -12.87 -4.36
CA THR A 79 -12.75 -13.62 -3.10
C THR A 79 -13.60 -12.81 -2.12
N LEU A 80 -14.56 -13.45 -1.45
CA LEU A 80 -15.36 -12.80 -0.41
C LEU A 80 -14.43 -12.27 0.69
N LEU A 81 -14.49 -10.97 0.96
CA LEU A 81 -13.64 -10.32 1.97
C LEU A 81 -13.76 -11.02 3.32
N ASN A 82 -14.98 -11.33 3.76
CA ASN A 82 -15.25 -12.01 5.04
C ASN A 82 -14.60 -13.40 5.15
N LYS A 83 -14.31 -14.08 4.03
CA LYS A 83 -13.65 -15.39 4.04
C LYS A 83 -12.16 -15.29 4.38
N ILE A 84 -11.52 -14.22 3.94
CA ILE A 84 -10.06 -14.05 4.05
C ILE A 84 -9.63 -12.95 5.02
N TYR A 85 -10.57 -12.13 5.49
CA TYR A 85 -10.28 -11.04 6.41
C TYR A 85 -9.73 -11.60 7.71
N THR A 86 -8.54 -11.12 8.07
CA THR A 86 -7.93 -11.28 9.37
C THR A 86 -7.83 -9.89 9.97
N GLU A 87 -8.26 -9.77 11.21
CA GLU A 87 -8.22 -8.50 11.93
C GLU A 87 -6.78 -7.97 12.02
N LEU A 88 -6.60 -6.67 11.82
CA LEU A 88 -5.29 -6.01 11.83
C LEU A 88 -5.03 -5.43 13.20
N TYR A 89 -3.81 -5.50 13.72
CA TYR A 89 -3.44 -4.80 14.95
C TYR A 89 -3.36 -3.28 14.73
N ILE A 90 -4.18 -2.52 15.46
CA ILE A 90 -4.25 -1.04 15.39
C ILE A 90 -4.03 -0.47 16.80
N THR A 91 -3.20 0.57 16.90
CA THR A 91 -2.94 1.30 18.15
C THR A 91 -3.38 2.76 18.06
N GLU A 92 -3.77 3.36 19.20
CA GLU A 92 -3.92 4.81 19.30
C GLU A 92 -2.53 5.45 19.48
N GLY A 93 -2.24 6.48 18.67
CA GLY A 93 -0.89 7.03 18.53
C GLY A 93 0.08 6.13 17.74
N GLN A 94 1.25 6.67 17.45
CA GLN A 94 2.36 6.03 16.74
C GLN A 94 3.35 5.36 17.73
N SER A 95 4.00 4.28 17.29
CA SER A 95 5.07 3.64 18.07
C SER A 95 6.33 4.52 18.19
N GLU A 96 7.05 4.42 19.31
CA GLU A 96 8.37 5.05 19.50
C GLU A 96 9.47 4.44 18.61
N GLU A 97 9.20 3.30 17.95
CA GLU A 97 10.18 2.51 17.19
C GLU A 97 10.41 3.06 15.76
N VAL A 98 9.57 3.99 15.28
CA VAL A 98 9.71 4.66 13.98
C VAL A 98 10.38 6.04 14.15
N ASP A 99 11.58 6.06 14.74
CA ASP A 99 12.30 7.26 15.19
C ASP A 99 12.93 8.13 14.07
N THR A 100 12.34 8.16 12.86
CA THR A 100 12.89 8.94 11.73
C THR A 100 11.95 9.99 11.13
N GLN A 101 10.66 10.00 11.48
CA GLN A 101 9.72 10.96 10.88
C GLN A 101 9.31 12.04 11.88
N HIS A 102 10.10 13.12 11.89
CA HIS A 102 9.88 14.31 12.73
C HIS A 102 8.50 14.94 12.57
N GLU A 103 7.90 14.86 11.38
CA GLU A 103 6.64 15.52 11.02
C GLU A 103 5.42 14.92 11.73
N VAL A 104 5.31 13.58 11.75
CA VAL A 104 4.18 12.90 12.41
C VAL A 104 4.26 13.05 13.93
N ARG A 105 5.49 13.05 14.48
CA ARG A 105 5.74 13.32 15.91
C ARG A 105 5.33 14.74 16.32
N GLN A 106 5.36 15.72 15.41
CA GLN A 106 4.81 17.04 15.67
C GLN A 106 3.27 17.02 15.68
N LEU A 107 2.64 16.30 14.74
CA LEU A 107 1.17 16.15 14.70
C LEU A 107 0.64 15.61 16.05
N GLU A 108 1.28 14.60 16.61
CA GLU A 108 0.88 13.99 17.89
C GLU A 108 1.04 14.93 19.09
N ARG A 109 2.16 15.63 19.19
CA ARG A 109 2.42 16.57 20.30
C ARG A 109 1.37 17.68 20.34
N THR A 110 0.87 18.11 19.17
CA THR A 110 -0.17 19.12 19.06
C THR A 110 -1.58 18.56 19.24
N SER A 111 -1.82 17.28 18.87
CA SER A 111 -3.11 16.59 19.00
C SER A 111 -3.40 16.10 20.43
N LYS A 112 -2.39 16.00 21.32
CA LYS A 112 -2.54 15.75 22.78
C LYS A 112 -3.23 16.89 23.56
N LYS A 113 -4.28 17.50 23.01
CA LYS A 113 -5.23 18.33 23.76
C LYS A 113 -6.06 17.41 24.66
N ASN A 114 -6.36 17.88 25.87
CA ASN A 114 -7.00 17.11 26.95
C ASN A 114 -8.13 16.17 26.46
N ILE A 115 -7.87 14.87 26.56
CA ILE A 115 -8.61 13.75 25.93
C ILE A 115 -10.02 13.55 26.53
N GLN A 116 -10.41 14.28 27.57
CA GLN A 116 -11.61 13.94 28.35
C GLN A 116 -12.93 14.58 27.89
N ASP A 117 -12.96 15.66 27.09
CA ASP A 117 -14.24 16.34 26.75
C ASP A 117 -14.37 16.95 25.34
N THR A 118 -13.42 16.74 24.42
CA THR A 118 -13.55 17.28 23.03
C THR A 118 -14.28 16.28 22.12
N PRO A 119 -15.34 16.68 21.37
CA PRO A 119 -15.99 15.82 20.40
C PRO A 119 -15.01 15.40 19.29
N ILE A 120 -14.89 14.10 19.03
CA ILE A 120 -14.03 13.58 17.97
C ILE A 120 -14.75 13.76 16.64
N LYS A 121 -14.21 14.61 15.78
CA LYS A 121 -14.69 14.81 14.41
C LYS A 121 -13.82 14.07 13.41
N LEU A 122 -12.50 14.19 13.52
CA LEU A 122 -11.54 13.68 12.54
C LEU A 122 -10.56 12.67 13.14
N VAL A 123 -10.50 11.49 12.53
CA VAL A 123 -9.52 10.44 12.81
C VAL A 123 -8.57 10.29 11.62
N LEU A 124 -7.27 10.38 11.87
CA LEU A 124 -6.24 10.05 10.88
C LEU A 124 -5.61 8.70 11.21
N THR A 125 -5.68 7.75 10.29
CA THR A 125 -5.09 6.42 10.41
C THR A 125 -3.85 6.30 9.53
N ASN A 126 -2.72 6.17 10.19
CA ASN A 126 -1.42 5.98 9.57
C ASN A 126 -1.06 4.49 9.46
N GLY A 127 -0.13 4.20 8.56
CA GLY A 127 0.46 2.88 8.45
C GLY A 127 1.29 2.75 7.19
N VAL A 128 2.25 1.83 7.19
CA VAL A 128 3.12 1.58 6.04
C VAL A 128 2.33 1.04 4.83
N ALA A 129 2.95 1.05 3.65
CA ALA A 129 2.33 0.49 2.45
C ALA A 129 1.97 -0.99 2.66
N GLY A 130 0.78 -1.39 2.22
CA GLY A 130 0.36 -2.81 2.25
C GLY A 130 -0.05 -3.34 3.63
N VAL A 131 -0.03 -2.50 4.66
CA VAL A 131 -0.37 -2.89 6.03
C VAL A 131 -1.86 -3.19 6.25
N GLY A 132 -2.71 -2.85 5.27
CA GLY A 132 -4.14 -3.18 5.27
C GLY A 132 -5.11 -2.02 5.53
N LYS A 133 -4.64 -0.75 5.48
CA LYS A 133 -5.50 0.45 5.67
C LYS A 133 -6.78 0.43 4.80
N THR A 134 -6.64 0.27 3.48
CA THR A 134 -7.77 0.16 2.55
C THR A 134 -8.65 -1.06 2.83
N PHE A 135 -8.05 -2.19 3.24
CA PHE A 135 -8.82 -3.38 3.62
C PHE A 135 -9.68 -3.12 4.87
N SER A 136 -9.20 -2.35 5.84
CA SER A 136 -10.00 -1.92 6.99
C SER A 136 -11.16 -1.03 6.58
N VAL A 137 -10.95 -0.08 5.67
CA VAL A 137 -12.03 0.79 5.14
C VAL A 137 -13.09 -0.05 4.42
N GLN A 138 -12.67 -1.02 3.60
CA GLN A 138 -13.59 -1.93 2.91
C GLN A 138 -14.37 -2.79 3.89
N LYS A 139 -13.69 -3.38 4.90
CA LYS A 139 -14.36 -4.20 5.91
C LYS A 139 -15.37 -3.40 6.73
N PHE A 140 -14.98 -2.21 7.19
CA PHE A 140 -15.88 -1.30 7.92
C PHE A 140 -17.12 -0.95 7.08
N SER A 141 -16.91 -0.60 5.81
CA SER A 141 -18.01 -0.24 4.91
C SER A 141 -18.94 -1.42 4.65
N LEU A 142 -18.39 -2.63 4.55
CA LEU A 142 -19.15 -3.87 4.39
C LEU A 142 -19.99 -4.18 5.64
N ASP A 143 -19.39 -4.13 6.83
CA ASP A 143 -20.08 -4.42 8.10
C ASP A 143 -21.20 -3.42 8.39
N TRP A 144 -20.98 -2.14 8.07
CA TRP A 144 -22.03 -1.13 8.14
C TRP A 144 -23.17 -1.41 7.15
N ALA A 145 -22.84 -1.79 5.91
CA ALA A 145 -23.83 -2.11 4.89
C ALA A 145 -24.63 -3.37 5.23
N GLU A 146 -24.02 -4.37 5.88
CA GLU A 146 -24.67 -5.60 6.33
C GLU A 146 -25.46 -5.43 7.64
N GLY A 147 -25.41 -4.25 8.27
CA GLY A 147 -26.13 -3.98 9.51
C GLY A 147 -25.47 -4.57 10.75
N LEU A 148 -24.20 -5.00 10.65
CA LEU A 148 -23.47 -5.66 11.74
C LEU A 148 -22.98 -4.66 12.78
N GLU A 149 -22.46 -3.51 12.34
CA GLU A 149 -21.85 -2.51 13.21
C GLU A 149 -22.18 -1.06 12.79
N ASN A 150 -21.98 -0.10 13.71
CA ASN A 150 -22.03 1.36 13.47
C ASN A 150 -23.35 1.88 12.87
N GLN A 151 -24.48 1.27 13.24
CA GLN A 151 -25.81 1.65 12.74
C GLN A 151 -26.34 2.97 13.35
N ASP A 152 -25.60 3.59 14.25
CA ASP A 152 -25.84 4.97 14.69
C ASP A 152 -25.43 6.01 13.61
N ILE A 153 -24.59 5.62 12.65
CA ILE A 153 -24.21 6.43 11.49
C ILE A 153 -25.26 6.26 10.40
N SER A 154 -25.86 7.38 9.96
CA SER A 154 -26.92 7.41 8.94
C SER A 154 -26.40 7.05 7.55
N LEU A 155 -25.22 7.55 7.17
CA LEU A 155 -24.57 7.23 5.90
C LEU A 155 -23.06 7.13 6.06
N VAL A 156 -22.49 6.08 5.49
CA VAL A 156 -21.03 5.92 5.28
C VAL A 156 -20.71 6.28 3.83
N LEU A 157 -19.78 7.19 3.62
CA LEU A 157 -19.43 7.79 2.33
C LEU A 157 -17.92 7.62 2.07
N PRO A 158 -17.47 6.43 1.64
CA PRO A 158 -16.06 6.22 1.33
C PRO A 158 -15.72 6.80 -0.04
N LEU A 159 -14.79 7.75 -0.05
CA LEU A 159 -14.23 8.45 -1.19
C LEU A 159 -12.76 8.05 -1.34
N SER A 160 -12.43 7.35 -2.42
CA SER A 160 -11.04 7.00 -2.74
C SER A 160 -10.33 8.23 -3.30
N CYS A 161 -9.17 8.59 -2.74
CA CYS A 161 -8.36 9.68 -3.28
C CYS A 161 -7.90 9.40 -4.72
N ARG A 162 -7.72 8.11 -5.08
CA ARG A 162 -7.44 7.69 -6.46
C ARG A 162 -8.57 8.05 -7.41
N GLU A 163 -9.81 7.79 -7.00
CA GLU A 163 -11.00 8.08 -7.81
C GLU A 163 -11.25 9.59 -7.87
N LEU A 164 -11.02 10.33 -6.78
CA LEU A 164 -11.12 11.80 -6.75
C LEU A 164 -10.18 12.46 -7.75
N ASN A 165 -8.97 11.92 -7.95
CA ASN A 165 -8.03 12.45 -8.94
C ASN A 165 -8.58 12.44 -10.39
N LEU A 166 -9.60 11.63 -10.72
CA LEU A 166 -10.18 11.54 -12.07
C LEU A 166 -11.02 12.74 -12.48
N ILE A 167 -11.47 13.51 -11.50
CA ILE A 167 -12.30 14.71 -11.65
C ILE A 167 -11.61 15.94 -11.08
N ARG A 168 -10.28 15.90 -10.93
CA ARG A 168 -9.50 16.97 -10.32
C ARG A 168 -9.73 18.33 -10.99
N ASP A 169 -9.85 18.32 -12.31
CA ASP A 169 -10.00 19.54 -13.13
C ASP A 169 -11.47 19.95 -13.30
N GLU A 170 -12.40 19.20 -12.70
CA GLU A 170 -13.83 19.50 -12.72
C GLU A 170 -14.24 20.28 -11.47
N GLN A 171 -15.33 21.04 -11.59
CA GLN A 171 -15.95 21.73 -10.47
C GLN A 171 -17.25 21.05 -10.08
N HIS A 172 -17.44 20.89 -8.78
CA HIS A 172 -18.59 20.19 -8.19
C HIS A 172 -19.09 20.98 -6.98
N SER A 173 -20.35 20.80 -6.63
CA SER A 173 -20.79 21.07 -5.26
C SER A 173 -20.59 19.81 -4.42
N LEU A 174 -20.63 19.90 -3.08
CA LEU A 174 -20.55 18.69 -2.26
C LEU A 174 -21.69 17.72 -2.58
N LEU A 175 -22.89 18.23 -2.85
CA LEU A 175 -24.04 17.41 -3.23
C LEU A 175 -23.81 16.72 -4.59
N SER A 176 -23.35 17.45 -5.62
CA SER A 176 -23.09 16.83 -6.93
C SER A 176 -21.95 15.82 -6.85
N LEU A 177 -20.91 16.09 -6.06
CA LEU A 177 -19.82 15.17 -5.80
C LEU A 177 -20.36 13.86 -5.20
N LEU A 178 -21.25 13.94 -4.20
CA LEU A 178 -21.86 12.75 -3.61
C LEU A 178 -22.69 11.95 -4.63
N HIS A 179 -23.43 12.61 -5.52
CA HIS A 179 -24.20 11.94 -6.56
C HIS A 179 -23.33 11.24 -7.61
N VAL A 180 -22.14 11.79 -7.88
CA VAL A 180 -21.16 11.16 -8.77
C VAL A 180 -20.59 9.89 -8.15
N PHE A 181 -20.10 9.95 -6.91
CA PHE A 181 -19.43 8.81 -6.26
C PHE A 181 -20.41 7.78 -5.69
N HIS A 182 -21.63 8.20 -5.38
CA HIS A 182 -22.69 7.36 -4.83
C HIS A 182 -24.01 7.62 -5.58
N PRO A 183 -24.17 7.09 -6.82
CA PRO A 183 -25.34 7.36 -7.66
C PRO A 183 -26.68 6.96 -7.05
N THR A 184 -26.69 6.01 -6.10
CA THR A 184 -27.88 5.65 -5.33
C THR A 184 -28.42 6.80 -4.49
N LEU A 185 -27.61 7.81 -4.20
CA LEU A 185 -27.97 8.99 -3.40
C LEU A 185 -28.61 10.12 -4.22
N GLN A 186 -28.91 9.93 -5.51
CA GLN A 186 -29.50 10.99 -6.36
C GLN A 186 -30.80 11.61 -5.83
N LYS A 187 -31.59 10.84 -5.08
CA LYS A 187 -32.85 11.32 -4.48
C LYS A 187 -32.63 12.20 -3.23
N ILE A 188 -31.40 12.26 -2.69
CA ILE A 188 -31.07 13.08 -1.50
C ILE A 188 -30.94 14.54 -1.89
N ARG A 189 -31.59 15.40 -1.09
CA ARG A 189 -31.53 16.84 -1.25
C ARG A 189 -30.54 17.47 -0.26
N ALA A 190 -30.22 18.73 -0.49
CA ALA A 190 -29.29 19.48 0.35
C ALA A 190 -29.74 19.60 1.81
N GLU A 191 -31.05 19.69 2.05
CA GLU A 191 -31.61 19.84 3.39
C GLU A 191 -31.44 18.57 4.22
N ASP A 192 -31.56 17.40 3.58
CA ASP A 192 -31.48 16.09 4.25
C ASP A 192 -30.07 15.85 4.83
N LEU A 193 -29.02 16.37 4.17
CA LEU A 193 -27.62 16.28 4.61
C LEU A 193 -27.27 17.16 5.81
N LYS A 194 -28.00 18.27 6.05
CA LYS A 194 -27.57 19.32 7.00
C LYS A 194 -28.05 19.10 8.44
N THR A 195 -29.22 18.50 8.65
CA THR A 195 -29.90 18.57 9.97
C THR A 195 -30.32 17.24 10.58
N VAL A 196 -30.40 16.15 9.81
CA VAL A 196 -30.95 14.87 10.30
C VAL A 196 -29.90 13.76 10.34
N TRP A 197 -28.86 13.84 9.52
CA TRP A 197 -27.99 12.70 9.27
C TRP A 197 -26.64 12.80 9.93
N LYS A 198 -26.28 11.71 10.61
CA LYS A 198 -24.92 11.47 11.06
C LYS A 198 -24.12 10.88 9.90
N LEU A 199 -23.36 11.74 9.23
CA LEU A 199 -22.57 11.39 8.05
C LEU A 199 -21.15 11.02 8.46
N LEU A 200 -20.60 9.93 7.90
CA LEU A 200 -19.19 9.59 7.99
C LEU A 200 -18.57 9.62 6.59
N PHE A 201 -17.65 10.56 6.38
CA PHE A 201 -16.79 10.59 5.20
C PHE A 201 -15.52 9.80 5.47
N ILE A 202 -15.17 8.88 4.57
CA ILE A 202 -13.91 8.14 4.65
C ILE A 202 -13.05 8.53 3.45
N PHE A 203 -11.95 9.23 3.68
CA PHE A 203 -10.95 9.56 2.66
C PHE A 203 -9.86 8.49 2.67
N ASP A 204 -9.97 7.53 1.76
CA ASP A 204 -9.01 6.43 1.67
C ASP A 204 -7.84 6.81 0.75
N GLY A 205 -6.62 6.64 1.24
CA GLY A 205 -5.38 6.80 0.47
C GLY A 205 -4.95 8.25 0.23
N LEU A 206 -4.91 9.09 1.27
CA LEU A 206 -4.46 10.49 1.16
C LEU A 206 -3.08 10.62 0.48
N ASP A 207 -2.18 9.66 0.70
CA ASP A 207 -0.86 9.62 0.07
C ASP A 207 -0.86 9.40 -1.45
N GLU A 208 -2.04 9.15 -2.03
CA GLU A 208 -2.28 8.96 -3.46
C GLU A 208 -3.05 10.15 -4.06
N SER A 209 -3.42 11.12 -3.23
CA SER A 209 -4.04 12.38 -3.65
C SER A 209 -3.06 13.22 -4.47
N ARG A 210 -3.54 13.77 -5.60
CA ARG A 210 -2.82 14.78 -6.40
C ARG A 210 -3.31 16.21 -6.11
N PHE A 211 -4.21 16.36 -5.14
CA PHE A 211 -4.71 17.66 -4.73
C PHE A 211 -3.70 18.37 -3.85
N SER A 212 -3.56 19.69 -4.04
CA SER A 212 -2.80 20.53 -3.12
C SER A 212 -3.78 21.10 -2.10
N LEU A 213 -3.92 20.40 -0.97
CA LEU A 213 -4.83 20.81 0.09
C LEU A 213 -4.26 22.02 0.84
N ASP A 214 -4.55 23.22 0.33
CA ASP A 214 -4.09 24.48 0.91
C ASP A 214 -5.08 24.98 1.96
N PHE A 215 -4.81 24.67 3.23
CA PHE A 215 -5.62 25.09 4.37
C PHE A 215 -5.50 26.59 4.72
N ASN A 216 -4.59 27.33 4.08
CA ASN A 216 -4.40 28.76 4.28
C ASN A 216 -5.16 29.61 3.26
N LYS A 217 -5.73 29.02 2.20
CA LYS A 217 -6.57 29.74 1.24
C LYS A 217 -7.98 29.94 1.79
N HIS A 218 -8.47 31.17 1.71
CA HIS A 218 -9.63 31.66 2.47
C HIS A 218 -10.98 31.48 1.76
N GLN A 219 -11.10 30.60 0.75
CA GLN A 219 -12.42 30.34 0.15
C GLN A 219 -13.25 29.47 1.09
N VAL A 220 -14.01 30.13 1.97
CA VAL A 220 -14.92 29.48 2.91
C VAL A 220 -16.20 29.11 2.18
N ILE A 221 -16.53 27.82 2.19
CA ILE A 221 -17.78 27.28 1.66
C ILE A 221 -18.50 26.60 2.81
N SER A 222 -19.78 26.88 2.96
CA SER A 222 -20.65 26.25 3.97
C SER A 222 -21.94 25.67 3.39
N ASP A 223 -22.27 26.03 2.15
CA ASP A 223 -23.41 25.46 1.45
C ASP A 223 -23.01 24.26 0.58
N VAL A 224 -23.70 23.14 0.79
CA VAL A 224 -23.47 21.88 0.07
C VAL A 224 -23.83 21.96 -1.41
N THR A 225 -24.58 22.99 -1.83
CA THR A 225 -24.95 23.23 -3.24
C THR A 225 -23.99 24.16 -3.97
N GLN A 226 -23.10 24.85 -3.24
CA GLN A 226 -22.14 25.77 -3.84
C GLN A 226 -21.07 25.01 -4.61
N VAL A 227 -20.92 25.33 -5.90
CA VAL A 227 -19.94 24.72 -6.80
C VAL A 227 -18.55 25.32 -6.56
N SER A 228 -17.54 24.46 -6.48
CA SER A 228 -16.13 24.82 -6.36
C SER A 228 -15.23 23.69 -6.87
N SER A 229 -13.92 23.90 -6.86
CA SER A 229 -12.95 22.81 -7.08
C SER A 229 -13.05 21.76 -5.98
N VAL A 230 -12.75 20.50 -6.31
CA VAL A 230 -12.74 19.40 -5.35
C VAL A 230 -11.81 19.68 -4.15
N GLU A 231 -10.62 20.23 -4.38
CA GLU A 231 -9.67 20.58 -3.30
C GLU A 231 -10.28 21.54 -2.25
N VAL A 232 -10.99 22.57 -2.70
CA VAL A 232 -11.66 23.54 -1.81
C VAL A 232 -12.79 22.87 -1.04
N LEU A 233 -13.57 21.97 -1.67
CA LEU A 233 -14.62 21.21 -0.96
C LEU A 233 -14.03 20.33 0.15
N LEU A 234 -12.95 19.61 -0.15
CA LEU A 234 -12.28 18.72 0.82
C LEU A 234 -11.71 19.51 2.00
N VAL A 235 -11.02 20.63 1.74
CA VAL A 235 -10.47 21.50 2.79
C VAL A 235 -11.61 22.03 3.69
N ASN A 236 -12.70 22.53 3.10
CA ASN A 236 -13.82 23.06 3.88
C ASN A 236 -14.56 21.98 4.68
N LEU A 237 -14.63 20.75 4.19
CA LEU A 237 -15.19 19.62 4.93
C LEU A 237 -14.30 19.23 6.12
N ILE A 238 -12.99 19.14 5.91
CA ILE A 238 -11.97 18.83 6.93
C ILE A 238 -11.92 19.91 8.02
N GLN A 239 -11.93 21.19 7.64
CA GLN A 239 -12.00 22.32 8.57
C GLN A 239 -13.36 22.43 9.28
N GLY A 240 -14.41 21.82 8.70
CA GLY A 240 -15.75 21.85 9.24
C GLY A 240 -16.58 23.07 8.89
N ASN A 241 -16.18 23.84 7.87
CA ASN A 241 -17.02 24.88 7.29
C ASN A 241 -18.19 24.25 6.50
N LEU A 242 -17.92 23.15 5.79
CA LEU A 242 -18.92 22.28 5.17
C LEU A 242 -19.29 21.14 6.12
N LEU A 243 -20.60 20.93 6.31
CA LEU A 243 -21.16 19.87 7.18
C LEU A 243 -20.43 19.76 8.54
N PRO A 244 -20.57 20.76 9.43
CA PRO A 244 -19.80 20.82 10.67
C PRO A 244 -19.92 19.56 11.54
N SER A 245 -21.08 18.91 11.54
CA SER A 245 -21.39 17.70 12.31
C SER A 245 -20.94 16.39 11.64
N ALA A 246 -20.39 16.42 10.42
CA ALA A 246 -19.92 15.22 9.74
C ALA A 246 -18.64 14.69 10.38
N LEU A 247 -18.57 13.36 10.48
CA LEU A 247 -17.39 12.64 10.93
C LEU A 247 -16.47 12.38 9.74
N ILE A 248 -15.16 12.38 9.99
CA ILE A 248 -14.15 12.22 8.97
C ILE A 248 -13.13 11.17 9.42
N TRP A 249 -12.90 10.18 8.56
CA TRP A 249 -11.83 9.22 8.72
C TRP A 249 -10.90 9.29 7.52
N ILE A 250 -9.62 9.57 7.75
CA ILE A 250 -8.61 9.66 6.70
C ILE A 250 -7.63 8.50 6.88
N THR A 251 -7.29 7.78 5.81
CA THR A 251 -6.18 6.84 5.81
C THR A 251 -5.00 7.41 5.01
N SER A 252 -3.79 7.23 5.52
CA SER A 252 -2.59 7.76 4.86
C SER A 252 -1.35 6.93 5.18
N ARG A 253 -0.35 6.98 4.30
CA ARG A 253 1.03 6.74 4.71
C ARG A 253 1.54 7.90 5.58
N PRO A 254 2.43 7.62 6.55
CA PRO A 254 3.03 8.66 7.39
C PRO A 254 3.62 9.84 6.59
N ALA A 255 4.28 9.57 5.46
CA ALA A 255 4.90 10.58 4.60
C ALA A 255 3.93 11.54 3.91
N ALA A 256 2.61 11.32 3.97
CA ALA A 256 1.61 12.25 3.43
C ALA A 256 0.66 12.79 4.51
N ALA A 257 0.78 12.29 5.75
CA ALA A 257 -0.04 12.71 6.88
C ALA A 257 0.10 14.21 7.18
N TYR A 258 1.28 14.79 6.90
CA TYR A 258 1.56 16.21 7.10
C TYR A 258 0.67 17.15 6.28
N GLN A 259 0.04 16.65 5.20
CA GLN A 259 -0.88 17.44 4.39
C GLN A 259 -2.09 17.91 5.21
N ILE A 260 -2.45 17.21 6.29
CA ILE A 260 -3.54 17.60 7.17
C ILE A 260 -2.98 18.38 8.36
N PRO A 261 -3.40 19.63 8.60
CA PRO A 261 -2.94 20.39 9.75
C PRO A 261 -3.26 19.69 11.09
N PRO A 262 -2.32 19.68 12.06
CA PRO A 262 -2.58 19.09 13.37
C PRO A 262 -3.80 19.67 14.08
N SER A 263 -4.11 20.95 13.81
CA SER A 263 -5.28 21.63 14.38
C SER A 263 -6.62 21.04 13.95
N CYS A 264 -6.65 20.30 12.84
CA CYS A 264 -7.84 19.64 12.32
C CYS A 264 -7.96 18.18 12.76
N ILE A 265 -6.95 17.61 13.44
CA ILE A 265 -6.89 16.19 13.79
C ILE A 265 -7.20 16.00 15.27
N ASP A 266 -8.31 15.32 15.56
CA ASP A 266 -8.71 15.00 16.93
C ASP A 266 -8.07 13.71 17.44
N ARG A 267 -7.82 12.74 16.56
CA ARG A 267 -7.22 11.46 16.91
C ARG A 267 -6.34 10.89 15.81
N ILE A 268 -5.21 10.30 16.21
CA ILE A 268 -4.28 9.57 15.35
C ILE A 268 -4.27 8.10 15.75
N THR A 269 -4.32 7.22 14.76
CA THR A 269 -4.23 5.77 14.92
C THR A 269 -3.17 5.20 13.98
N GLU A 270 -2.57 4.08 14.33
CA GLU A 270 -1.56 3.39 13.52
C GLU A 270 -1.97 1.94 13.28
N VAL A 271 -2.03 1.52 12.02
CA VAL A 271 -2.16 0.12 11.62
C VAL A 271 -0.76 -0.50 11.57
N ARG A 272 -0.51 -1.49 12.43
CA ARG A 272 0.79 -2.16 12.57
C ARG A 272 0.89 -3.48 11.82
N GLY A 273 -0.22 -4.01 11.33
CA GLY A 273 -0.27 -5.26 10.56
C GLY A 273 -0.66 -6.45 11.44
N PHE A 274 -0.08 -7.63 11.20
CA PHE A 274 -0.44 -8.86 11.89
C PHE A 274 0.46 -9.20 13.07
N THR A 275 -0.16 -9.50 14.21
CA THR A 275 0.49 -10.24 15.30
C THR A 275 0.77 -11.69 14.89
N ASP A 276 1.55 -12.43 15.67
CA ASP A 276 1.89 -13.81 15.34
C ASP A 276 0.66 -14.73 15.25
N SER A 277 -0.34 -14.52 16.11
CA SER A 277 -1.61 -15.27 16.03
C SER A 277 -2.40 -14.90 14.77
N GLN A 278 -2.43 -13.62 14.39
CA GLN A 278 -3.10 -13.15 13.17
C GLN A 278 -2.40 -13.67 11.91
N LYS A 279 -1.06 -13.77 11.89
CA LYS A 279 -0.32 -14.40 10.78
C LYS A 279 -0.80 -15.84 10.55
N GLU A 280 -0.87 -16.63 11.63
CA GLU A 280 -1.35 -18.02 11.54
C GLU A 280 -2.80 -18.11 11.10
N GLU A 281 -3.65 -17.23 11.64
CA GLU A 281 -5.06 -17.15 11.26
C GLU A 281 -5.23 -16.87 9.76
N TYR A 282 -4.46 -15.91 9.23
CA TYR A 282 -4.49 -15.58 7.80
C TYR A 282 -4.20 -16.82 6.94
N PHE A 283 -3.10 -17.53 7.19
CA PHE A 283 -2.75 -18.71 6.39
C PHE A 283 -3.70 -19.89 6.61
N ARG A 284 -4.31 -20.02 7.79
CA ARG A 284 -5.34 -21.03 8.07
C ARG A 284 -6.64 -20.74 7.31
N ARG A 285 -7.06 -19.47 7.24
CA ARG A 285 -8.24 -19.04 6.46
C ARG A 285 -8.00 -19.15 4.95
N ARG A 286 -6.78 -18.87 4.50
CA ARG A 286 -6.43 -18.80 3.07
C ARG A 286 -6.34 -20.17 2.39
N PHE A 287 -5.98 -21.23 3.12
CA PHE A 287 -5.82 -22.57 2.56
C PHE A 287 -6.83 -23.54 3.16
N SER A 288 -7.68 -24.12 2.31
CA SER A 288 -8.64 -25.16 2.73
C SER A 288 -7.96 -26.47 3.12
N ASP A 289 -6.78 -26.75 2.56
CA ASP A 289 -5.96 -27.91 2.91
C ASP A 289 -5.18 -27.62 4.20
N GLU A 290 -5.58 -28.30 5.27
CA GLU A 290 -5.04 -28.11 6.60
C GLU A 290 -3.56 -28.53 6.70
N ASP A 291 -3.15 -29.57 5.97
CA ASP A 291 -1.76 -30.06 5.99
C ASP A 291 -0.84 -29.11 5.22
N LEU A 292 -1.29 -28.61 4.06
CA LEU A 292 -0.59 -27.54 3.33
C LEU A 292 -0.46 -26.29 4.21
N SER A 293 -1.54 -25.87 4.86
CA SER A 293 -1.55 -24.70 5.75
C SER A 293 -0.53 -24.87 6.89
N LYS A 294 -0.53 -26.02 7.58
CA LYS A 294 0.43 -26.36 8.64
C LYS A 294 1.87 -26.31 8.15
N ARG A 295 2.16 -26.88 6.97
CA ARG A 295 3.50 -26.86 6.36
C ARG A 295 3.96 -25.43 6.05
N ILE A 296 3.07 -24.60 5.50
CA ILE A 296 3.35 -23.19 5.19
C ILE A 296 3.63 -22.41 6.47
N ILE A 297 2.77 -22.50 7.48
CA ILE A 297 2.95 -21.82 8.76
C ILE A 297 4.26 -22.24 9.43
N SER A 298 4.56 -23.54 9.43
CA SER A 298 5.83 -24.07 9.97
C SER A 298 7.04 -23.49 9.26
N HIS A 299 7.02 -23.42 7.93
CA HIS A 299 8.10 -22.83 7.15
C HIS A 299 8.28 -21.32 7.44
N ILE A 300 7.19 -20.57 7.51
CA ILE A 300 7.23 -19.14 7.83
C ILE A 300 7.83 -18.93 9.22
N LYS A 301 7.43 -19.71 10.23
CA LYS A 301 8.02 -19.64 11.58
C LYS A 301 9.50 -20.00 11.62
N ALA A 302 9.93 -20.97 10.82
CA ALA A 302 11.33 -21.38 10.72
C ALA A 302 12.21 -20.32 10.03
N SER A 303 11.65 -19.53 9.11
CA SER A 303 12.35 -18.46 8.41
C SER A 303 12.14 -17.10 9.08
N ARG A 304 13.15 -16.61 9.80
CA ARG A 304 13.10 -15.28 10.46
C ARG A 304 12.73 -14.18 9.48
N SER A 305 13.27 -14.21 8.26
CA SER A 305 12.97 -13.22 7.22
C SER A 305 11.51 -13.24 6.81
N LEU A 306 10.96 -14.41 6.44
CA LEU A 306 9.55 -14.54 6.06
C LEU A 306 8.63 -14.16 7.22
N HIS A 307 8.95 -14.60 8.43
CA HIS A 307 8.18 -14.31 9.64
C HIS A 307 8.06 -12.80 9.92
N ILE A 308 9.16 -12.04 9.76
CA ILE A 308 9.18 -10.58 9.92
C ILE A 308 8.39 -9.92 8.79
N MET A 309 8.59 -10.36 7.53
CA MET A 309 7.87 -9.79 6.39
C MET A 309 6.36 -9.99 6.52
N CYS A 310 5.91 -11.15 7.01
CA CYS A 310 4.49 -11.45 7.24
C CYS A 310 3.85 -10.60 8.36
N LEU A 311 4.56 -9.65 8.98
CA LEU A 311 3.90 -8.57 9.73
C LEU A 311 2.97 -7.75 8.81
N ILE A 312 3.36 -7.53 7.55
CA ILE A 312 2.57 -6.74 6.60
C ILE A 312 1.69 -7.70 5.77
N PRO A 313 0.35 -7.56 5.78
CA PRO A 313 -0.57 -8.46 5.10
C PRO A 313 -0.29 -8.68 3.61
N VAL A 314 0.14 -7.66 2.86
CA VAL A 314 0.49 -7.85 1.43
C VAL A 314 1.60 -8.88 1.23
N PHE A 315 2.56 -8.96 2.16
CA PHE A 315 3.61 -9.98 2.10
C PHE A 315 3.09 -11.36 2.50
N CYS A 316 2.09 -11.46 3.39
CA CYS A 316 1.41 -12.72 3.65
C CYS A 316 0.72 -13.24 2.39
N TRP A 317 0.04 -12.36 1.65
CA TRP A 317 -0.64 -12.70 0.40
C TRP A 317 0.34 -13.17 -0.69
N ILE A 318 1.44 -12.45 -0.92
CA ILE A 318 2.49 -12.85 -1.87
C ILE A 318 3.11 -14.19 -1.44
N THR A 319 3.41 -14.34 -0.14
CA THR A 319 3.97 -15.57 0.42
C THR A 319 3.02 -16.76 0.24
N ALA A 320 1.72 -16.55 0.45
CA ALA A 320 0.71 -17.57 0.22
C ALA A 320 0.74 -18.06 -1.23
N ILE A 321 0.74 -17.14 -2.21
CA ILE A 321 0.77 -17.49 -3.64
C ILE A 321 2.02 -18.28 -4.02
N VAL A 322 3.19 -17.85 -3.54
CA VAL A 322 4.47 -18.49 -3.86
C VAL A 322 4.57 -19.88 -3.23
N LEU A 323 4.30 -19.99 -1.93
CA LEU A 323 4.42 -21.26 -1.22
C LEU A 323 3.35 -22.26 -1.67
N GLU A 324 2.15 -21.82 -2.02
CA GLU A 324 1.11 -22.66 -2.63
C GLU A 324 1.61 -23.31 -3.93
N ASP A 325 2.20 -22.57 -4.87
CA ASP A 325 2.71 -23.16 -6.14
C ASP A 325 3.90 -24.10 -5.91
N MET A 326 4.78 -23.78 -4.97
CA MET A 326 6.01 -24.55 -4.73
C MET A 326 5.73 -25.84 -3.94
N MET A 327 4.86 -25.79 -2.93
CA MET A 327 4.61 -26.93 -2.03
C MET A 327 3.55 -27.91 -2.55
N THR A 328 2.64 -27.50 -3.45
CA THR A 328 1.62 -28.39 -4.03
C THR A 328 2.12 -29.23 -5.20
N ARG A 329 3.20 -28.82 -5.86
CA ARG A 329 3.68 -29.44 -7.11
C ARG A 329 4.96 -30.25 -6.95
N ASP A 330 5.33 -30.63 -5.71
CA ASP A 330 6.57 -31.35 -5.37
C ASP A 330 7.82 -30.77 -6.07
N GLN A 331 7.89 -29.43 -6.20
CA GLN A 331 9.08 -28.79 -6.74
C GLN A 331 10.21 -28.92 -5.71
N ARG A 332 11.25 -29.72 -6.03
CA ARG A 332 12.46 -29.93 -5.20
C ARG A 332 13.40 -28.71 -5.16
N GLY A 333 12.86 -27.50 -5.29
CA GLY A 333 13.63 -26.25 -5.20
C GLY A 333 13.70 -25.74 -3.76
N GLU A 334 14.74 -24.97 -3.45
CA GLU A 334 14.81 -24.24 -2.18
C GLU A 334 13.67 -23.21 -2.10
N LEU A 335 13.05 -23.11 -0.94
CA LEU A 335 11.99 -22.14 -0.66
C LEU A 335 12.59 -20.73 -0.51
N PRO A 336 11.84 -19.66 -0.85
CA PRO A 336 12.35 -18.30 -0.81
C PRO A 336 12.79 -17.91 0.61
N GLN A 337 14.04 -17.45 0.76
CA GLN A 337 14.58 -17.00 2.05
C GLN A 337 14.68 -15.48 2.15
N THR A 338 14.83 -14.80 1.01
CA THR A 338 14.89 -13.34 0.95
C THR A 338 13.66 -12.73 0.27
N LEU A 339 13.48 -11.43 0.46
CA LEU A 339 12.41 -10.66 -0.18
C LEU A 339 12.54 -10.70 -1.71
N THR A 340 13.75 -10.59 -2.25
CA THR A 340 13.98 -10.65 -3.70
C THR A 340 13.72 -12.05 -4.26
N ASP A 341 14.09 -13.10 -3.52
CA ASP A 341 13.75 -14.48 -3.93
C ASP A 341 12.22 -14.64 -3.99
N LEU A 342 11.52 -14.19 -2.95
CA LEU A 342 10.07 -14.26 -2.86
C LEU A 342 9.40 -13.56 -4.06
N TYR A 343 9.84 -12.36 -4.41
CA TYR A 343 9.28 -11.60 -5.54
C TYR A 343 9.66 -12.20 -6.90
N SER A 344 10.86 -12.77 -7.03
CA SER A 344 11.28 -13.48 -8.24
C SER A 344 10.42 -14.72 -8.48
N HIS A 345 10.16 -15.49 -7.41
CA HIS A 345 9.22 -16.60 -7.45
C HIS A 345 7.78 -16.15 -7.72
N PHE A 346 7.34 -15.06 -7.12
CA PHE A 346 6.02 -14.47 -7.35
C PHE A 346 5.82 -14.16 -8.82
N LEU A 347 6.72 -13.39 -9.44
CA LEU A 347 6.66 -13.07 -10.86
C LEU A 347 6.63 -14.32 -11.74
N ARG A 348 7.46 -15.32 -11.42
CA ARG A 348 7.47 -16.63 -12.11
C ARG A 348 6.13 -17.35 -12.03
N VAL A 349 5.48 -17.35 -10.86
CA VAL A 349 4.15 -17.95 -10.67
C VAL A 349 3.11 -17.23 -11.55
N GLN A 350 3.17 -15.89 -11.63
CA GLN A 350 2.25 -15.11 -12.47
C GLN A 350 2.41 -15.41 -13.96
N ILE A 351 3.64 -15.45 -14.47
CA ILE A 351 3.93 -15.81 -15.87
C ILE A 351 3.41 -17.23 -16.18
N LYS A 352 3.61 -18.17 -15.25
CA LYS A 352 3.13 -19.54 -15.39
C LYS A 352 1.60 -19.62 -15.45
N ARG A 353 0.90 -18.89 -14.56
CA ARG A 353 -0.57 -18.80 -14.55
C ARG A 353 -1.09 -18.23 -15.87
N LYS A 354 -0.43 -17.20 -16.42
CA LYS A 354 -0.77 -16.66 -17.75
C LYS A 354 -0.74 -17.69 -18.85
N LYS A 355 0.33 -18.50 -18.90
CA LYS A 355 0.48 -19.54 -19.92
C LYS A 355 -0.56 -20.65 -19.82
N GLN A 356 -0.94 -21.03 -18.61
CA GLN A 356 -1.98 -22.05 -18.43
C GLN A 356 -3.33 -21.57 -18.96
N LYS A 357 -3.62 -20.26 -18.86
CA LYS A 357 -4.91 -19.69 -19.27
C LYS A 357 -4.99 -19.36 -20.77
N TYR A 358 -3.91 -18.94 -21.42
CA TYR A 358 -3.92 -18.51 -22.84
C TYR A 358 -2.90 -19.21 -23.77
N GLY A 359 -1.99 -20.03 -23.23
CA GLY A 359 -0.81 -20.51 -23.94
C GLY A 359 -0.97 -21.78 -24.79
N GLY A 360 -2.15 -22.40 -24.84
CA GLY A 360 -2.37 -23.66 -25.57
C GLY A 360 -1.38 -24.78 -25.17
N LYS A 361 -1.05 -25.69 -26.09
CA LYS A 361 -0.14 -26.85 -25.88
C LYS A 361 1.37 -26.47 -25.75
N GLN A 362 1.72 -25.26 -25.35
CA GLN A 362 3.13 -24.89 -25.19
C GLN A 362 3.75 -25.53 -23.94
N ARG A 363 5.03 -25.91 -24.04
CA ARG A 363 5.76 -26.55 -22.93
C ARG A 363 5.85 -25.60 -21.73
N PRO A 364 5.50 -26.05 -20.52
CA PRO A 364 5.69 -25.25 -19.32
C PRO A 364 7.20 -25.06 -19.05
N GLY A 365 7.69 -23.82 -19.02
CA GLY A 365 9.02 -23.52 -18.46
C GLY A 365 9.77 -22.30 -19.01
N LYS A 366 9.69 -21.99 -20.32
CA LYS A 366 10.51 -20.92 -20.92
C LYS A 366 9.67 -19.69 -21.26
N LEU A 367 10.09 -18.49 -20.84
CA LEU A 367 9.54 -17.19 -21.23
C LEU A 367 9.52 -17.07 -22.77
N THR A 368 8.40 -16.65 -23.36
CA THR A 368 8.39 -16.27 -24.80
C THR A 368 9.05 -14.90 -24.94
N GLU A 369 9.53 -14.54 -26.13
CA GLU A 369 10.09 -13.20 -26.34
C GLU A 369 9.02 -12.11 -26.11
N ASP A 370 7.76 -12.36 -26.51
CA ASP A 370 6.63 -11.45 -26.26
C ASP A 370 6.36 -11.25 -24.76
N ASP A 371 6.47 -12.31 -23.94
CA ASP A 371 6.32 -12.19 -22.49
C ASP A 371 7.42 -11.33 -21.87
N LYS A 372 8.65 -11.45 -22.37
CA LYS A 372 9.79 -10.65 -21.90
C LYS A 372 9.62 -9.19 -22.28
N ASP A 373 9.27 -8.92 -23.53
CA ASP A 373 9.04 -7.56 -24.03
C ASP A 373 7.96 -6.86 -23.20
N LEU A 374 6.83 -7.53 -22.97
CA LEU A 374 5.75 -6.99 -22.12
C LEU A 374 6.22 -6.71 -20.69
N LEU A 375 6.95 -7.64 -20.06
CA LEU A 375 7.48 -7.46 -18.70
C LEU A 375 8.49 -6.31 -18.61
N LEU A 376 9.33 -6.14 -19.63
CA LEU A 376 10.29 -5.04 -19.70
C LEU A 376 9.58 -3.70 -19.88
N LYS A 377 8.54 -3.63 -20.73
CA LYS A 377 7.69 -2.43 -20.86
C LYS A 377 6.97 -2.09 -19.55
N LEU A 378 6.43 -3.09 -18.85
CA LEU A 378 5.85 -2.90 -17.51
C LEU A 378 6.90 -2.44 -16.48
N GLY A 379 8.11 -3.00 -16.51
CA GLY A 379 9.21 -2.58 -15.64
C GLY A 379 9.70 -1.16 -15.95
N ARG A 380 9.69 -0.77 -17.22
CA ARG A 380 9.98 0.61 -17.65
C ARG A 380 8.92 1.58 -17.11
N LEU A 381 7.64 1.27 -17.28
CA LEU A 381 6.53 2.05 -16.70
C LEU A 381 6.71 2.18 -15.18
N ALA A 382 6.98 1.06 -14.51
CA ALA A 382 7.21 1.03 -13.06
C ALA A 382 8.35 1.96 -12.64
N PHE A 383 9.49 1.91 -13.33
CA PHE A 383 10.66 2.73 -13.04
C PHE A 383 10.40 4.22 -13.30
N GLU A 384 9.88 4.59 -14.48
CA GLU A 384 9.63 5.99 -14.85
C GLU A 384 8.66 6.67 -13.87
N HIS A 385 7.68 5.94 -13.35
CA HIS A 385 6.74 6.47 -12.38
C HIS A 385 7.23 6.39 -10.93
N LEU A 386 8.06 5.39 -10.59
CA LEU A 386 8.71 5.34 -9.29
C LEU A 386 9.58 6.58 -9.05
N GLU A 387 10.37 6.99 -10.05
CA GLU A 387 11.23 8.19 -9.95
C GLU A 387 10.40 9.48 -9.83
N LYS A 388 9.19 9.51 -10.40
CA LYS A 388 8.25 10.63 -10.27
C LYS A 388 7.41 10.60 -8.99
N GLY A 389 7.49 9.54 -8.18
CA GLY A 389 6.64 9.33 -7.01
C GLY A 389 5.18 9.00 -7.35
N ASN A 390 4.91 8.53 -8.58
CA ASN A 390 3.56 8.20 -9.06
C ASN A 390 3.23 6.72 -8.83
N ILE A 391 2.04 6.46 -8.27
CA ILE A 391 1.51 5.11 -8.03
C ILE A 391 0.43 4.74 -9.06
N MET A 392 -0.19 5.75 -9.68
CA MET A 392 -1.26 5.60 -10.66
C MET A 392 -0.81 6.10 -12.04
N PHE A 393 -1.30 5.41 -13.08
CA PHE A 393 -0.99 5.64 -14.49
C PHE A 393 -2.29 5.74 -15.30
N TYR A 394 -2.24 6.47 -16.40
CA TYR A 394 -3.34 6.62 -17.33
C TYR A 394 -3.02 5.94 -18.66
N SER A 395 -3.99 5.87 -19.57
CA SER A 395 -3.80 5.24 -20.89
C SER A 395 -2.63 5.86 -21.65
N GLU A 396 -2.43 7.17 -21.53
CA GLU A 396 -1.33 7.90 -22.18
C GLU A 396 0.04 7.49 -21.63
N ASP A 397 0.13 7.18 -20.33
CA ASP A 397 1.36 6.70 -19.70
C ASP A 397 1.73 5.29 -20.21
N LEU A 398 0.72 4.43 -20.44
CA LEU A 398 0.89 3.10 -21.03
C LEU A 398 1.40 3.20 -22.47
N GLU A 399 0.73 4.01 -23.29
CA GLU A 399 1.08 4.22 -24.70
C GLU A 399 2.51 4.76 -24.85
N ARG A 400 2.90 5.71 -23.98
CA ARG A 400 4.28 6.24 -23.94
C ARG A 400 5.33 5.17 -23.64
N CYS A 401 4.97 4.15 -22.86
CA CYS A 401 5.82 3.01 -22.57
C CYS A 401 5.73 1.89 -23.64
N GLY A 402 4.93 2.09 -24.69
CA GLY A 402 4.71 1.10 -25.75
C GLY A 402 3.84 -0.08 -25.31
N LEU A 403 3.02 0.11 -24.27
CA LEU A 403 2.05 -0.86 -23.78
C LEU A 403 0.69 -0.60 -24.44
N ASP A 404 0.15 -1.60 -25.14
CA ASP A 404 -1.23 -1.53 -25.59
C ASP A 404 -2.17 -1.78 -24.40
N VAL A 405 -3.21 -0.95 -24.30
CA VAL A 405 -4.31 -1.10 -23.35
C VAL A 405 -4.90 -2.51 -23.42
N SER A 406 -4.96 -3.14 -24.59
CA SER A 406 -5.45 -4.51 -24.75
C SER A 406 -4.50 -5.55 -24.12
N GLU A 407 -3.18 -5.42 -24.32
CA GLU A 407 -2.16 -6.28 -23.73
C GLU A 407 -2.15 -6.19 -22.20
N VAL A 408 -2.26 -4.96 -21.69
CA VAL A 408 -2.35 -4.67 -20.27
C VAL A 408 -3.67 -5.16 -19.69
N SER A 409 -4.77 -5.14 -20.46
CA SER A 409 -6.04 -5.74 -20.05
C SER A 409 -5.88 -7.24 -19.84
N VAL A 410 -5.25 -7.94 -20.79
CA VAL A 410 -4.97 -9.38 -20.68
C VAL A 410 -4.08 -9.63 -19.47
N TYR A 411 -3.01 -8.86 -19.28
CA TYR A 411 -2.16 -9.02 -18.10
C TYR A 411 -2.91 -8.73 -16.81
N SER A 412 -3.74 -7.69 -16.77
CA SER A 412 -4.58 -7.37 -15.60
C SER A 412 -5.68 -8.40 -15.35
N GLY A 413 -6.19 -9.09 -16.38
CA GLY A 413 -7.21 -10.13 -16.24
C GLY A 413 -6.65 -11.52 -15.92
N VAL A 414 -5.33 -11.68 -15.97
CA VAL A 414 -4.64 -12.98 -15.89
C VAL A 414 -3.60 -13.00 -14.77
N CYS A 415 -2.90 -11.87 -14.64
CA CYS A 415 -2.03 -11.47 -13.56
C CYS A 415 -2.65 -10.24 -12.89
N THR A 416 -3.92 -10.36 -12.48
CA THR A 416 -4.61 -9.41 -11.58
C THR A 416 -3.76 -9.08 -10.36
N GLU A 417 -2.85 -10.00 -10.00
CA GLU A 417 -1.90 -9.93 -8.90
C GLU A 417 -0.62 -9.14 -9.23
N ILE A 418 -0.46 -8.61 -10.45
CA ILE A 418 0.64 -7.70 -10.82
C ILE A 418 0.09 -6.31 -11.12
N PHE A 419 -0.95 -6.23 -11.96
CA PHE A 419 -1.44 -4.99 -12.53
C PHE A 419 -2.96 -4.91 -12.44
N LYS A 420 -3.48 -3.74 -12.03
CA LYS A 420 -4.91 -3.51 -11.79
C LYS A 420 -5.41 -2.37 -12.67
N ARG A 421 -6.56 -2.59 -13.34
CA ARG A 421 -7.40 -1.53 -13.91
C ARG A 421 -8.50 -1.20 -12.91
N GLU A 422 -8.58 0.05 -12.50
CA GLU A 422 -9.70 0.60 -11.74
C GLU A 422 -10.55 1.47 -12.68
N SER A 423 -11.81 1.06 -12.90
CA SER A 423 -12.74 1.78 -13.78
C SER A 423 -14.18 1.52 -13.34
N VAL A 424 -14.69 2.27 -12.36
CA VAL A 424 -16.08 2.08 -11.92
C VAL A 424 -16.90 3.37 -12.00
N ILE A 425 -16.38 4.50 -11.51
CA ILE A 425 -17.21 5.71 -11.34
C ILE A 425 -17.25 6.60 -12.60
N PHE A 426 -16.26 6.51 -13.49
CA PHE A 426 -16.07 7.51 -14.57
C PHE A 426 -15.92 6.97 -15.99
N GLN A 427 -15.95 5.65 -16.21
CA GLN A 427 -15.53 5.01 -17.48
C GLN A 427 -14.10 5.36 -17.94
N LYS A 428 -13.41 6.29 -17.27
CA LYS A 428 -11.97 6.51 -17.35
C LYS A 428 -11.28 5.34 -16.63
N SER A 429 -10.33 4.72 -17.31
CA SER A 429 -9.51 3.64 -16.74
C SER A 429 -8.29 4.24 -16.08
N VAL A 430 -8.09 3.94 -14.80
CA VAL A 430 -6.83 4.19 -14.10
C VAL A 430 -6.13 2.87 -13.90
N TYR A 431 -4.81 2.90 -14.00
CA TYR A 431 -3.98 1.73 -13.87
C TYR A 431 -3.02 1.89 -12.71
N CYS A 432 -2.77 0.79 -12.00
CA CYS A 432 -1.74 0.74 -10.97
C CYS A 432 -1.19 -0.68 -10.83
N PHE A 433 0.00 -0.80 -10.24
CA PHE A 433 0.42 -2.09 -9.73
C PHE A 433 -0.40 -2.44 -8.49
N VAL A 434 -0.62 -3.73 -8.25
CA VAL A 434 -1.42 -4.17 -7.07
C VAL A 434 -0.90 -3.64 -5.74
N HIS A 435 0.41 -3.39 -5.69
CA HIS A 435 1.08 -2.83 -4.54
C HIS A 435 2.38 -2.14 -4.97
N LEU A 436 2.79 -1.10 -4.24
CA LEU A 436 4.00 -0.33 -4.52
C LEU A 436 5.27 -1.22 -4.56
N SER A 437 5.36 -2.21 -3.68
CA SER A 437 6.50 -3.15 -3.71
C SER A 437 6.61 -3.97 -4.99
N VAL A 438 5.50 -4.23 -5.69
CA VAL A 438 5.50 -4.91 -7.00
C VAL A 438 6.03 -3.95 -8.07
N GLN A 439 5.63 -2.67 -8.01
CA GLN A 439 6.19 -1.62 -8.84
C GLN A 439 7.70 -1.49 -8.63
N GLU A 440 8.16 -1.36 -7.38
CA GLU A 440 9.57 -1.25 -7.02
C GLU A 440 10.39 -2.47 -7.48
N PHE A 441 9.83 -3.67 -7.34
CA PHE A 441 10.48 -4.89 -7.84
C PHE A 441 10.62 -4.91 -9.36
N LEU A 442 9.54 -4.62 -10.10
CA LEU A 442 9.58 -4.59 -11.57
C LEU A 442 10.48 -3.47 -12.10
N ALA A 443 10.50 -2.33 -11.43
CA ALA A 443 11.45 -1.25 -11.71
C ALA A 443 12.90 -1.74 -11.51
N ALA A 444 13.18 -2.47 -10.43
CA ALA A 444 14.52 -3.03 -10.19
C ALA A 444 14.92 -4.06 -11.24
N VAL A 445 13.98 -4.92 -11.67
CA VAL A 445 14.19 -5.87 -12.77
C VAL A 445 14.53 -5.14 -14.08
N TYR A 446 13.77 -4.10 -14.43
CA TYR A 446 14.04 -3.28 -15.63
C TYR A 446 15.39 -2.58 -15.55
N MET A 447 15.71 -1.98 -14.41
CA MET A 447 16.97 -1.27 -14.23
C MET A 447 18.17 -2.23 -14.28
N PHE A 448 18.05 -3.42 -13.68
CA PHE A 448 19.09 -4.45 -13.77
C PHE A 448 19.27 -4.94 -15.21
N HIS A 449 18.17 -5.11 -15.97
CA HIS A 449 18.23 -5.43 -17.40
C HIS A 449 18.94 -4.35 -18.22
N CYS A 450 18.66 -3.06 -17.97
CA CYS A 450 19.35 -1.95 -18.62
C CYS A 450 20.86 -1.99 -18.33
N TYR A 451 21.24 -2.30 -17.08
CA TYR A 451 22.64 -2.50 -16.71
C TYR A 451 23.30 -3.64 -17.50
N THR A 452 22.69 -4.83 -17.55
CA THR A 452 23.28 -5.98 -18.26
C THR A 452 23.39 -5.74 -19.77
N ARG A 453 22.46 -4.99 -20.36
CA ARG A 453 22.48 -4.60 -21.78
C ARG A 453 23.35 -3.39 -22.09
N LYS A 454 23.96 -2.77 -21.07
CA LYS A 454 24.78 -1.55 -21.19
C LYS A 454 24.01 -0.37 -21.79
N ASP A 455 22.73 -0.24 -21.44
CA ASP A 455 21.93 0.96 -21.76
C ASP A 455 22.39 2.13 -20.87
N THR A 456 23.47 2.77 -21.30
CA THR A 456 24.11 3.87 -20.56
C THR A 456 23.21 5.11 -20.48
N ALA A 457 22.26 5.28 -21.40
CA ALA A 457 21.37 6.44 -21.39
C ALA A 457 20.44 6.40 -20.18
N VAL A 458 19.76 5.27 -19.96
CA VAL A 458 18.85 5.08 -18.82
C VAL A 458 19.61 5.12 -17.49
N ILE A 459 20.78 4.45 -17.42
CA ILE A 459 21.60 4.40 -16.20
C ILE A 459 22.12 5.79 -15.83
N ASN A 460 22.65 6.54 -16.80
CA ASN A 460 23.18 7.89 -16.54
C ASN A 460 22.06 8.87 -16.18
N GLN A 461 20.90 8.76 -16.83
CA GLN A 461 19.73 9.56 -16.49
C GLN A 461 19.29 9.31 -15.03
N PHE A 462 19.26 8.05 -14.61
CA PHE A 462 18.92 7.69 -13.23
C PHE A 462 19.96 8.18 -12.23
N LEU A 463 21.24 7.90 -12.47
CA LEU A 463 22.30 8.18 -11.50
C LEU A 463 22.69 9.67 -11.44
N LYS A 464 22.44 10.44 -12.51
CA LYS A 464 22.77 11.88 -12.64
C LYS A 464 24.25 12.22 -12.38
N TYR A 465 25.18 11.30 -12.69
CA TYR A 465 26.64 11.54 -12.61
C TYR A 465 27.25 11.72 -14.00
N SER A 466 28.36 12.46 -14.07
CA SER A 466 29.12 12.73 -15.30
C SER A 466 29.97 11.55 -15.76
N GLU A 467 30.40 10.68 -14.85
CA GLU A 467 31.28 9.55 -15.18
C GLU A 467 30.49 8.26 -15.42
N PRO A 468 30.84 7.48 -16.47
CA PRO A 468 30.19 6.22 -16.75
C PRO A 468 30.40 5.20 -15.63
N VAL A 469 29.41 4.33 -15.43
CA VAL A 469 29.50 3.21 -14.50
C VAL A 469 30.52 2.20 -15.00
N THR A 470 31.47 1.82 -14.16
CA THR A 470 32.61 0.96 -14.55
C THR A 470 32.44 -0.51 -14.17
N SER A 471 31.61 -0.81 -13.16
CA SER A 471 31.37 -2.17 -12.68
C SER A 471 29.99 -2.31 -12.02
N LEU A 472 29.59 -3.55 -11.71
CA LEU A 472 28.32 -3.83 -11.03
C LEU A 472 28.35 -3.29 -9.59
N ASP A 473 29.48 -3.41 -8.91
CA ASP A 473 29.69 -2.83 -7.59
C ASP A 473 29.56 -1.30 -7.62
N ASP A 474 30.10 -0.66 -8.66
CA ASP A 474 29.99 0.79 -8.82
C ASP A 474 28.53 1.21 -9.09
N PHE A 475 27.82 0.45 -9.93
CA PHE A 475 26.41 0.67 -10.20
C PHE A 475 25.56 0.61 -8.92
N LEU A 476 25.67 -0.50 -8.19
CA LEU A 476 24.90 -0.79 -6.98
C LEU A 476 25.21 0.21 -5.86
N ARG A 477 26.48 0.64 -5.73
CA ARG A 477 26.90 1.66 -4.77
C ARG A 477 26.26 3.02 -5.09
N ARG A 478 26.34 3.47 -6.35
CA ARG A 478 25.77 4.77 -6.76
C ARG A 478 24.24 4.79 -6.63
N ALA A 479 23.56 3.68 -6.96
CA ALA A 479 22.12 3.55 -6.77
C ALA A 479 21.73 3.68 -5.29
N LEU A 480 22.49 3.04 -4.39
CA LEU A 480 22.27 3.14 -2.96
C LEU A 480 22.54 4.54 -2.41
N MET A 481 23.61 5.20 -2.86
CA MET A 481 23.88 6.59 -2.50
C MET A 481 22.77 7.54 -2.95
N LYS A 482 22.13 7.28 -4.10
CA LYS A 482 20.93 8.02 -4.52
C LYS A 482 19.75 7.76 -3.59
N SER A 483 19.53 6.52 -3.17
CA SER A 483 18.48 6.17 -2.19
C SER A 483 18.65 6.88 -0.86
N LEU A 484 19.86 6.90 -0.32
CA LEU A 484 20.18 7.55 0.96
C LEU A 484 19.99 9.07 0.92
N LYS A 485 20.07 9.69 -0.26
CA LYS A 485 19.78 11.11 -0.47
C LYS A 485 18.28 11.41 -0.65
N SER A 486 17.43 10.38 -0.74
CA SER A 486 15.99 10.56 -0.88
C SER A 486 15.36 10.92 0.47
N GLU A 487 14.75 12.10 0.56
CA GLU A 487 14.14 12.61 1.80
C GLU A 487 13.08 11.67 2.41
N ASN A 488 12.33 10.95 1.57
CA ASN A 488 11.20 10.11 1.99
C ASN A 488 11.46 8.59 1.84
N GLY A 489 12.69 8.17 1.52
CA GLY A 489 13.05 6.75 1.35
C GLY A 489 12.35 5.99 0.22
N HIS A 490 11.69 6.66 -0.73
CA HIS A 490 10.89 6.00 -1.78
C HIS A 490 11.68 5.10 -2.76
N LEU A 491 13.02 5.09 -2.69
CA LEU A 491 13.88 4.24 -3.51
C LEU A 491 14.46 3.04 -2.72
N ASP A 492 14.24 2.96 -1.41
CA ASP A 492 14.96 2.03 -0.54
C ASP A 492 14.67 0.57 -0.88
N LEU A 493 13.39 0.24 -1.10
CA LEU A 493 12.99 -1.11 -1.45
C LEU A 493 13.38 -1.46 -2.90
N PHE A 494 13.29 -0.50 -3.82
CA PHE A 494 13.82 -0.64 -5.18
C PHE A 494 15.32 -0.99 -5.19
N VAL A 495 16.15 -0.25 -4.45
CA VAL A 495 17.59 -0.54 -4.38
C VAL A 495 17.85 -1.87 -3.70
N ARG A 496 17.10 -2.22 -2.65
CA ARG A 496 17.20 -3.54 -2.01
C ARG A 496 16.92 -4.67 -2.99
N PHE A 497 15.90 -4.52 -3.85
CA PHE A 497 15.64 -5.48 -4.92
C PHE A 497 16.78 -5.53 -5.93
N LEU A 498 17.31 -4.38 -6.35
CA LEU A 498 18.42 -4.29 -7.29
C LEU A 498 19.66 -5.06 -6.80
N HIS A 499 19.99 -4.92 -5.51
CA HIS A 499 21.04 -5.70 -4.84
C HIS A 499 20.70 -7.19 -4.73
N GLY A 500 19.45 -7.55 -4.45
CA GLY A 500 19.06 -8.96 -4.43
C GLY A 500 19.16 -9.62 -5.82
N LEU A 501 18.86 -8.86 -6.89
CA LEU A 501 18.95 -9.33 -8.27
C LEU A 501 20.40 -9.50 -8.76
N SER A 502 21.39 -8.92 -8.07
CA SER A 502 22.79 -9.21 -8.32
C SER A 502 23.23 -10.56 -7.73
N LEU A 503 22.38 -11.29 -7.01
CA LEU A 503 22.69 -12.65 -6.57
C LEU A 503 22.36 -13.65 -7.68
N GLU A 504 23.27 -14.58 -7.93
CA GLU A 504 23.11 -15.59 -8.99
C GLU A 504 21.84 -16.45 -8.79
N SER A 505 21.46 -16.74 -7.54
CA SER A 505 20.22 -17.45 -7.20
C SER A 505 18.97 -16.78 -7.78
N ASN A 506 18.88 -15.44 -7.66
CA ASN A 506 17.76 -14.65 -8.18
C ASN A 506 17.78 -14.56 -9.71
N GLN A 507 18.95 -14.41 -10.31
CA GLN A 507 19.11 -14.38 -11.76
C GLN A 507 18.67 -15.70 -12.39
N ARG A 508 18.98 -16.84 -11.76
CA ARG A 508 18.54 -18.17 -12.23
C ARG A 508 17.01 -18.29 -12.22
N ILE A 509 16.32 -17.74 -11.23
CA ILE A 509 14.84 -17.80 -11.13
C ILE A 509 14.18 -17.01 -12.26
N LEU A 510 14.72 -15.83 -12.58
CA LEU A 510 14.26 -14.96 -13.67
C LEU A 510 14.96 -15.25 -15.01
N GLY A 511 15.59 -16.42 -15.12
CA GLY A 511 16.36 -16.83 -16.30
C GLY A 511 15.56 -16.64 -17.59
N GLY A 512 16.11 -15.86 -18.50
CA GLY A 512 15.47 -15.45 -19.76
C GLY A 512 15.00 -14.00 -19.77
N LEU A 513 14.67 -13.39 -18.62
CA LEU A 513 14.37 -11.96 -18.51
C LEU A 513 15.63 -11.14 -18.17
N LEU A 514 16.48 -11.69 -17.30
CA LEU A 514 17.78 -11.14 -16.97
C LEU A 514 18.88 -12.00 -17.62
N ASP A 515 19.89 -11.33 -18.18
CA ASP A 515 21.10 -11.99 -18.65
C ASP A 515 21.98 -12.36 -17.44
N GLN A 516 22.59 -13.55 -17.46
CA GLN A 516 23.49 -13.96 -16.38
C GLN A 516 24.74 -13.09 -16.40
N THR A 517 25.04 -12.46 -15.28
CA THR A 517 26.32 -11.78 -15.06
C THR A 517 27.24 -12.71 -14.27
N GLU A 518 28.52 -12.80 -14.64
CA GLU A 518 29.53 -13.42 -13.77
C GLU A 518 29.60 -12.63 -12.47
N ASN A 519 29.04 -13.17 -11.39
CA ASN A 519 29.01 -12.53 -10.09
C ASN A 519 29.89 -13.27 -9.10
N HIS A 520 30.69 -12.50 -8.36
CA HIS A 520 31.45 -13.01 -7.24
C HIS A 520 30.69 -12.73 -5.93
N PRO A 521 30.60 -13.70 -4.99
CA PRO A 521 29.94 -13.52 -3.68
C PRO A 521 30.46 -12.30 -2.89
N GLU A 522 31.66 -11.83 -3.21
CA GLU A 522 32.33 -10.67 -2.62
C GLU A 522 31.67 -9.32 -2.98
N THR A 523 30.87 -9.23 -4.04
CA THR A 523 30.25 -7.98 -4.54
C THR A 523 29.38 -7.30 -3.48
N ILE A 524 28.47 -8.05 -2.83
CA ILE A 524 27.63 -7.48 -1.75
C ILE A 524 28.47 -7.07 -0.54
N GLN A 525 29.50 -7.86 -0.18
CA GLN A 525 30.39 -7.53 0.92
C GLN A 525 31.24 -6.28 0.62
N LYS A 526 31.69 -6.11 -0.63
CA LYS A 526 32.39 -4.92 -1.11
C LYS A 526 31.49 -3.70 -1.08
N VAL A 527 30.24 -3.80 -1.51
CA VAL A 527 29.31 -2.66 -1.41
C VAL A 527 29.02 -2.32 0.06
N LEU A 528 28.76 -3.30 0.93
CA LEU A 528 28.56 -3.07 2.36
C LEU A 528 29.81 -2.48 3.05
N TYR A 529 31.00 -2.91 2.65
CA TYR A 529 32.27 -2.38 3.14
C TYR A 529 32.47 -0.93 2.67
N ASN A 530 32.26 -0.66 1.38
CA ASN A 530 32.37 0.68 0.80
C ASN A 530 31.39 1.66 1.47
N LEU A 531 30.18 1.23 1.81
CA LEU A 531 29.22 2.04 2.57
C LEU A 531 29.70 2.37 3.99
N LYS A 532 30.35 1.42 4.68
CA LYS A 532 30.91 1.67 6.00
C LYS A 532 32.02 2.73 5.92
N GLU A 533 32.82 2.71 4.86
CA GLU A 533 33.89 3.68 4.63
C GLU A 533 33.35 5.06 4.18
N GLU A 534 32.37 5.09 3.27
CA GLU A 534 31.71 6.34 2.83
C GLU A 534 30.92 7.00 3.98
N ASN A 535 30.23 6.24 4.83
CA ASN A 535 29.58 6.80 6.03
C ASN A 535 30.59 7.38 7.03
N LYS A 536 31.75 6.76 7.23
CA LYS A 536 32.83 7.34 8.05
C LYS A 536 33.33 8.67 7.46
N THR A 537 33.39 8.76 6.13
CA THR A 537 33.86 9.95 5.41
C THR A 537 32.83 11.07 5.43
N LEU A 538 31.53 10.74 5.33
CA LEU A 538 30.44 11.70 5.48
C LEU A 538 30.38 12.25 6.91
N MET A 539 30.51 11.37 7.92
CA MET A 539 30.53 11.75 9.34
C MET A 539 31.80 12.53 9.72
N SER A 540 32.96 12.26 9.12
CA SER A 540 34.17 13.04 9.35
C SER A 540 34.11 14.43 8.68
N SER A 541 33.45 14.54 7.51
CA SER A 541 33.27 15.82 6.81
C SER A 541 32.27 16.75 7.52
N ILE A 542 31.27 16.16 8.19
CA ILE A 542 30.34 16.89 9.09
C ILE A 542 31.05 17.31 10.39
N GLY A 543 31.96 16.48 10.91
CA GLY A 543 32.79 16.80 12.08
C GLY A 543 33.81 17.93 11.86
N SER A 544 34.18 18.22 10.61
CA SER A 544 35.06 19.35 10.25
C SER A 544 34.33 20.66 9.94
N LEU A 545 32.99 20.70 10.09
CA LEU A 545 32.14 21.88 9.88
C LEU A 545 31.50 22.42 11.18
N ASN A 546 31.99 22.00 12.35
CA ASN A 546 31.64 22.59 13.65
C ASN A 546 32.81 23.38 14.24
#